data_AF-A0A166ICA3-F1
#
_entry.id   AF-A0A166ICA3-F1
#
_cell.length_a   1.000
_cell.length_b   1.000
_cell.length_c   1.000
_cell.angle_alpha   90.00
_cell.angle_beta   90.00
_cell.angle_gamma   90.00
#
_symmetry.space_group_name_H-M   'P 1'
#
loop_
_entity.id
_entity.type
_entity.pdbx_description
1 polymer ?
#
loop_
_entity_poly.entity_id
_entity_poly.type
_entity_poly.pdbx_seq_one_letter_code
_entity_poly.pdbx_strand_id
1 'polypeptide(L)'
;LKVYWDKDPSRTDCLIEYLKDNPEDRQKLFSDSSQDTKAESRKRRVAKGSKSAFYTKIANAVFSVDDDKSVREDFERDPGKYGKSVENCISTLKIKYRDFNAAIGQTGAGLKYEDVEEDSELANLIGKLLQEFPYWKDLHGFWRTLPNFNLHTVSPEPGQDLQEEAMDFLHNRREAR
;
A
#
# COMPACT_ATOMS: atom_id res chain seq x y z
N LEU A 1 -15.65 24.28 -3.31
CA LEU A 1 -14.33 24.24 -4.00
C LEU A 1 -13.97 22.86 -4.56
N LYS A 2 -13.21 22.73 -5.67
CA LYS A 2 -12.63 21.43 -6.10
C LYS A 2 -11.20 21.32 -5.55
N VAL A 3 -10.88 20.21 -4.89
CA VAL A 3 -9.54 19.94 -4.32
C VAL A 3 -8.66 19.32 -5.39
N TYR A 4 -7.44 19.84 -5.53
CA TYR A 4 -6.44 19.34 -6.48
C TYR A 4 -5.24 18.79 -5.70
N TRP A 5 -4.93 17.50 -5.88
CA TRP A 5 -3.82 16.82 -5.21
C TRP A 5 -2.54 16.80 -6.05
N ASP A 6 -2.68 16.95 -7.37
CA ASP A 6 -1.64 16.95 -8.38
C ASP A 6 -0.93 18.30 -8.52
N LYS A 7 -1.65 19.39 -8.25
CA LYS A 7 -1.11 20.75 -8.34
C LYS A 7 -0.31 21.18 -7.12
N ASP A 8 -0.51 20.48 -6.01
CA ASP A 8 0.07 20.84 -4.73
C ASP A 8 0.58 19.56 -4.03
N PRO A 9 1.89 19.27 -4.16
CA PRO A 9 2.46 18.05 -3.58
C PRO A 9 2.37 18.06 -2.05
N SER A 10 2.33 19.23 -1.40
CA SER A 10 2.31 19.36 0.07
C SER A 10 1.14 18.61 0.71
N ARG A 11 -0.01 18.53 0.03
CA ARG A 11 -1.18 17.77 0.51
C ARG A 11 -0.89 16.28 0.55
N THR A 12 -0.23 15.76 -0.49
CA THR A 12 0.16 14.36 -0.55
C THR A 12 1.28 14.08 0.45
N ASP A 13 2.23 14.99 0.62
CA ASP A 13 3.28 14.91 1.64
C ASP A 13 2.67 14.80 3.05
N CYS A 14 1.75 15.70 3.41
CA CYS A 14 1.03 15.67 4.70
C CYS A 14 0.25 14.36 4.89
N LEU A 15 -0.35 13.84 3.82
CA LEU A 15 -1.04 12.55 3.86
C LEU A 15 -0.06 11.40 4.15
N ILE A 16 1.07 11.37 3.46
CA ILE A 16 2.10 10.35 3.64
C ILE A 16 2.72 10.44 5.04
N GLU A 17 3.01 11.65 5.52
CA GLU A 17 3.51 11.90 6.88
C GLU A 17 2.53 11.41 7.95
N TYR A 18 1.24 11.75 7.82
CA TYR A 18 0.21 11.19 8.70
C TYR A 18 0.25 9.66 8.74
N LEU A 19 0.39 9.00 7.58
CA LEU A 19 0.47 7.53 7.52
C LEU A 19 1.77 6.97 8.11
N LYS A 20 2.88 7.71 8.08
CA LYS A 20 4.13 7.34 8.76
C LYS A 20 3.94 7.38 10.28
N ASP A 21 3.39 8.47 10.78
CA ASP A 21 3.27 8.76 12.21
C ASP A 21 2.14 8.00 12.90
N ASN A 22 1.17 7.49 12.13
CA ASN A 22 0.01 6.78 12.65
C ASN A 22 -0.04 5.32 12.15
N PRO A 23 0.92 4.46 12.54
CA PRO A 23 1.03 3.09 12.03
C PRO A 23 -0.19 2.22 12.36
N GLU A 24 -0.85 2.46 13.50
CA GLU A 24 -2.10 1.76 13.86
C GLU A 24 -3.27 2.13 12.93
N ASP A 25 -3.45 3.42 12.66
CA ASP A 25 -4.50 3.90 11.76
C ASP A 25 -4.21 3.43 10.34
N ARG A 26 -2.94 3.48 9.91
CA ARG A 26 -2.46 2.89 8.65
C ARG A 26 -2.81 1.41 8.55
N GLN A 27 -2.49 0.62 9.58
CA GLN A 27 -2.78 -0.81 9.61
C GLN A 27 -4.29 -1.06 9.52
N LYS A 28 -5.11 -0.36 10.31
CA LYS A 28 -6.58 -0.51 10.26
C LYS A 28 -7.17 -0.06 8.92
N LEU A 29 -6.59 0.95 8.29
CA LEU A 29 -7.06 1.49 7.02
C LEU A 29 -6.78 0.53 5.84
N PHE A 30 -5.59 -0.09 5.85
CA PHE A 30 -5.12 -0.95 4.75
C PHE A 30 -5.23 -2.46 5.02
N SER A 31 -5.50 -2.89 6.25
CA SER A 31 -5.84 -4.27 6.56
C SER A 31 -7.14 -4.67 5.85
N ASP A 32 -7.14 -5.88 5.31
CA ASP A 32 -8.29 -6.47 4.64
C ASP A 32 -8.84 -7.57 5.55
N SER A 33 -10.11 -7.45 5.95
CA SER A 33 -10.75 -8.37 6.90
C SER A 33 -11.07 -9.76 6.30
N SER A 34 -10.57 -10.06 5.10
CA SER A 34 -11.07 -11.16 4.28
C SER A 34 -10.20 -12.43 4.27
N GLN A 35 -8.89 -12.34 4.53
CA GLN A 35 -7.99 -13.50 4.47
C GLN A 35 -7.42 -13.96 5.82
N ASP A 36 -7.23 -13.06 6.80
CA ASP A 36 -6.87 -13.45 8.18
C ASP A 36 -7.98 -14.24 8.90
N THR A 37 -9.18 -14.28 8.32
CA THR A 37 -10.34 -14.99 8.88
C THR A 37 -10.33 -16.50 8.67
N LYS A 38 -9.44 -17.04 7.83
CA LYS A 38 -9.35 -18.50 7.61
C LYS A 38 -8.23 -19.19 8.37
N ALA A 39 -7.21 -18.46 8.83
CA ALA A 39 -6.03 -19.06 9.45
C ALA A 39 -6.06 -19.06 10.99
N GLU A 40 -6.73 -18.10 11.65
CA GLU A 40 -6.81 -18.09 13.10
C GLU A 40 -8.24 -17.94 13.61
N SER A 41 -8.66 -18.90 14.42
CA SER A 41 -9.78 -18.76 15.36
C SER A 41 -9.43 -17.73 16.47
N ARG A 42 -9.05 -16.51 16.08
CA ARG A 42 -8.88 -15.38 17.00
C ARG A 42 -10.00 -14.37 16.77
N LYS A 43 -10.66 -14.03 17.88
CA LYS A 43 -11.78 -13.09 17.97
C LYS A 43 -11.58 -11.88 17.06
N ARG A 44 -12.56 -11.69 16.17
CA ARG A 44 -12.78 -10.47 15.37
C ARG A 44 -12.30 -9.22 16.11
N ARG A 45 -11.22 -8.60 15.64
CA ARG A 45 -11.02 -7.16 15.80
C ARG A 45 -11.39 -6.48 14.48
N VAL A 46 -12.65 -6.65 14.07
CA VAL A 46 -13.23 -5.77 13.05
C VAL A 46 -13.14 -4.36 13.62
N ALA A 47 -12.57 -3.43 12.87
CA ALA A 47 -12.59 -2.02 13.24
C ALA A 47 -14.05 -1.63 13.53
N LYS A 48 -14.32 -1.26 14.79
CA LYS A 48 -15.62 -0.72 15.21
C LYS A 48 -15.69 0.72 14.68
N GLY A 49 -15.92 0.86 13.38
CA GLY A 49 -15.94 2.12 12.63
C GLY A 49 -15.70 1.90 11.14
N SER A 50 -16.46 2.57 10.28
CA SER A 50 -16.23 2.52 8.83
C SER A 50 -14.89 3.16 8.47
N LYS A 51 -14.25 2.72 7.37
CA LYS A 51 -13.00 3.32 6.86
C LYS A 51 -13.10 4.85 6.69
N SER A 52 -14.32 5.36 6.52
CA SER A 52 -14.69 6.77 6.53
C SER A 52 -14.11 7.56 7.71
N ALA A 53 -14.09 7.00 8.92
CA ALA A 53 -13.57 7.72 10.09
C ALA A 53 -12.07 8.02 9.98
N PHE A 54 -11.30 7.10 9.40
CA PHE A 54 -9.87 7.31 9.14
C PHE A 54 -9.66 8.36 8.04
N TYR A 55 -10.48 8.36 7.00
CA TYR A 55 -10.43 9.41 5.97
C TYR A 55 -10.71 10.80 6.54
N THR A 56 -11.64 10.92 7.50
CA THR A 56 -11.89 12.19 8.20
C THR A 56 -10.68 12.64 9.03
N LYS A 57 -10.00 11.72 9.74
CA LYS A 57 -8.78 12.07 10.49
C LYS A 57 -7.67 12.57 9.58
N ILE A 58 -7.42 11.86 8.48
CA ILE A 58 -6.42 12.25 7.48
C ILE A 58 -6.81 13.60 6.86
N ALA A 59 -8.09 13.80 6.53
CA ALA A 59 -8.57 15.07 5.99
C ALA A 59 -8.30 16.23 6.97
N ASN A 60 -8.50 16.02 8.26
CA ASN A 60 -8.16 17.04 9.26
C ASN A 60 -6.65 17.32 9.29
N ALA A 61 -5.80 16.28 9.26
CA ALA A 61 -4.35 16.46 9.26
C ALA A 61 -3.83 17.20 8.02
N VAL A 62 -4.44 16.97 6.85
CA VAL A 62 -4.03 17.61 5.59
C VAL A 62 -4.63 19.01 5.45
N PHE A 63 -5.94 19.16 5.66
CA PHE A 63 -6.67 20.38 5.26
C PHE A 63 -6.79 21.44 6.35
N SER A 64 -6.56 21.12 7.62
CA SER A 64 -6.52 22.14 8.67
C SER A 64 -5.29 23.05 8.59
N VAL A 65 -4.22 22.56 7.97
CA VAL A 65 -2.94 23.25 7.78
C VAL A 65 -2.65 23.56 6.31
N ASP A 66 -3.61 23.35 5.40
CA ASP A 66 -3.45 23.61 3.96
C ASP A 66 -3.02 25.06 3.72
N ASP A 67 -2.07 25.33 2.83
CA ASP A 67 -1.60 26.71 2.59
C ASP A 67 -2.70 27.61 2.00
N ASP A 68 -3.62 27.05 1.21
CA ASP A 68 -4.72 27.79 0.60
C ASP A 68 -5.83 28.06 1.63
N LYS A 69 -5.94 29.33 2.04
CA LYS A 69 -6.97 29.78 3.00
C LYS A 69 -8.39 29.43 2.55
N SER A 70 -8.67 29.49 1.25
CA SER A 70 -10.01 29.16 0.72
C SER A 70 -10.34 27.68 0.87
N VAL A 71 -9.31 26.82 0.80
CA VAL A 71 -9.44 25.38 1.07
C VAL A 71 -9.70 25.15 2.55
N ARG A 72 -8.95 25.79 3.45
CA ARG A 72 -9.18 25.69 4.90
C ARG A 72 -10.62 26.10 5.28
N GLU A 73 -11.08 27.24 4.77
CA GLU A 73 -12.45 27.74 5.03
C GLU A 73 -13.55 26.87 4.40
N ASP A 74 -13.32 26.23 3.25
CA ASP A 74 -14.25 25.28 2.63
C ASP A 74 -14.24 23.93 3.38
N PHE A 75 -13.10 23.51 3.94
CA PHE A 75 -12.98 22.33 4.81
C PHE A 75 -13.75 22.48 6.12
N GLU A 76 -13.64 23.63 6.80
CA GLU A 76 -14.40 23.89 8.02
C GLU A 76 -15.92 23.83 7.80
N ARG A 77 -16.39 24.24 6.61
CA ARG A 77 -17.81 24.23 6.25
C ARG A 77 -18.33 22.84 5.87
N ASP A 78 -17.51 22.02 5.21
CA ASP A 78 -17.90 20.69 4.75
C ASP A 78 -16.76 19.68 4.89
N PRO A 79 -16.45 19.21 6.11
CA PRO A 79 -15.34 18.29 6.33
C PRO A 79 -15.57 16.91 5.71
N GLY A 80 -16.84 16.49 5.54
CA GLY A 80 -17.21 15.19 4.97
C GLY A 80 -16.76 15.04 3.52
N LYS A 81 -16.92 16.10 2.72
CA LYS A 81 -16.42 16.15 1.34
C LYS A 81 -14.90 15.95 1.24
N TYR A 82 -14.15 16.48 2.20
CA TYR A 82 -12.68 16.32 2.21
C TYR A 82 -12.27 14.92 2.64
N GLY A 83 -13.02 14.27 3.54
CA GLY A 83 -12.87 12.84 3.78
C GLY A 83 -13.03 12.02 2.50
N LYS A 84 -14.03 12.34 1.67
CA LYS A 84 -14.20 11.68 0.37
C LYS A 84 -13.06 12.00 -0.61
N SER A 85 -12.55 13.23 -0.59
CA SER A 85 -11.38 13.65 -1.38
C SER A 85 -10.14 12.84 -1.03
N VAL A 86 -9.89 12.61 0.27
CA VAL A 86 -8.79 11.74 0.75
C VAL A 86 -8.96 10.31 0.27
N GLU A 87 -10.16 9.74 0.39
CA GLU A 87 -10.43 8.37 -0.08
C GLU A 87 -10.10 8.20 -1.56
N ASN A 88 -10.50 9.17 -2.39
CA ASN A 88 -10.22 9.18 -3.81
C ASN A 88 -8.70 9.32 -4.09
N CYS A 89 -8.01 10.22 -3.37
CA CYS A 89 -6.56 10.38 -3.47
C CYS A 89 -5.82 9.07 -3.17
N ILE A 90 -6.15 8.43 -2.04
CA ILE A 90 -5.57 7.13 -1.66
C ILE A 90 -5.84 6.08 -2.75
N SER A 91 -7.04 6.05 -3.33
CA SER A 91 -7.37 5.13 -4.43
C SER A 91 -6.47 5.36 -5.66
N THR A 92 -6.22 6.62 -6.01
CA THR A 92 -5.27 6.98 -7.08
C THR A 92 -3.83 6.56 -6.74
N LEU A 93 -3.37 6.76 -5.50
CA LEU A 93 -2.04 6.32 -5.06
C LEU A 93 -1.86 4.81 -5.19
N LYS A 94 -2.90 4.03 -4.87
CA LYS A 94 -2.88 2.57 -5.03
C LYS A 94 -2.75 2.15 -6.49
N ILE A 95 -3.43 2.85 -7.41
CA ILE A 95 -3.32 2.60 -8.85
C ILE A 95 -1.91 2.91 -9.31
N LYS A 96 -1.39 4.12 -9.03
CA LYS A 96 -0.02 4.51 -9.40
C LYS A 96 1.05 3.57 -8.84
N TYR A 97 0.89 3.10 -7.61
CA TYR A 97 1.79 2.10 -7.03
C TYR A 97 1.76 0.77 -7.78
N ARG A 98 0.58 0.29 -8.17
CA ARG A 98 0.46 -0.94 -8.97
C ARG A 98 1.05 -0.76 -10.36
N ASP A 99 0.83 0.38 -11.00
CA ASP A 99 1.40 0.70 -12.31
C ASP A 99 2.93 0.77 -12.23
N PHE A 100 3.47 1.41 -11.19
CA PHE A 100 4.91 1.44 -10.91
C PHE A 100 5.47 0.01 -10.76
N ASN A 101 4.82 -0.83 -9.94
CA ASN A 101 5.24 -2.21 -9.74
C ASN A 101 5.11 -3.06 -11.02
N ALA A 102 4.13 -2.80 -11.86
CA ALA A 102 3.98 -3.47 -13.15
C ALA A 102 5.09 -3.05 -14.13
N ALA A 103 5.47 -1.77 -14.13
CA ALA A 103 6.52 -1.24 -15.00
C ALA A 103 7.91 -1.83 -14.69
N ILE A 104 8.20 -2.12 -13.42
CA ILE A 104 9.46 -2.79 -13.02
C ILE A 104 9.40 -4.33 -13.16
N GLY A 105 8.25 -4.89 -13.57
CA GLY A 105 8.07 -6.30 -13.88
C GLY A 105 8.06 -7.25 -12.67
N GLN A 106 8.13 -8.57 -12.95
CA GLN A 106 8.11 -9.65 -11.96
C GLN A 106 9.24 -9.52 -10.91
N THR A 107 10.33 -8.85 -11.28
CA THR A 107 11.46 -8.47 -10.42
C THR A 107 11.02 -7.56 -9.26
N GLY A 108 10.04 -6.68 -9.45
CA GLY A 108 9.54 -5.77 -8.40
C GLY A 108 8.55 -6.40 -7.41
N ALA A 109 8.01 -7.58 -7.71
CA ALA A 109 7.00 -8.21 -6.87
C ALA A 109 7.59 -8.84 -5.59
N GLY A 110 8.92 -8.90 -5.47
CA GLY A 110 9.63 -9.48 -4.33
C GLY A 110 11.02 -8.90 -4.02
N LEU A 111 11.69 -8.18 -4.92
CA LEU A 111 12.96 -7.53 -4.57
C LEU A 111 12.74 -6.34 -3.64
N LYS A 112 13.59 -6.24 -2.60
CA LYS A 112 13.73 -4.99 -1.87
C LYS A 112 14.49 -4.02 -2.77
N TYR A 113 14.17 -2.74 -2.68
CA TYR A 113 14.95 -1.68 -3.35
C TYR A 113 16.45 -1.76 -3.01
N GLU A 114 16.77 -2.22 -1.79
CA GLU A 114 18.13 -2.47 -1.30
C GLU A 114 18.89 -3.55 -2.09
N ASP A 115 18.18 -4.46 -2.76
CA ASP A 115 18.76 -5.60 -3.50
C ASP A 115 19.00 -5.26 -4.99
N VAL A 116 18.68 -4.02 -5.42
CA VAL A 116 18.90 -3.58 -6.80
C VAL A 116 20.35 -3.13 -6.97
N GLU A 117 21.09 -3.77 -7.88
CA GLU A 117 22.45 -3.37 -8.20
C GLU A 117 22.50 -1.91 -8.68
N GLU A 118 23.41 -1.13 -8.06
CA GLU A 118 23.73 0.23 -8.50
C GLU A 118 24.18 0.21 -9.97
N ASP A 119 23.78 1.23 -10.73
CA ASP A 119 24.01 1.39 -12.17
C ASP A 119 23.36 0.36 -13.14
N SER A 120 22.52 -0.54 -12.63
CA SER A 120 21.74 -1.44 -13.49
C SER A 120 20.69 -0.71 -14.34
N GLU A 121 20.25 -1.32 -15.44
CA GLU A 121 19.11 -0.82 -16.23
C GLU A 121 17.83 -0.69 -15.36
N LEU A 122 17.69 -1.58 -14.37
CA LEU A 122 16.60 -1.55 -13.41
C LEU A 122 16.70 -0.35 -12.47
N ALA A 123 17.90 -0.03 -11.95
CA ALA A 123 18.11 1.17 -11.13
C ALA A 123 17.79 2.45 -11.92
N ASN A 124 18.18 2.51 -13.19
CA ASN A 124 17.85 3.61 -14.09
C ASN A 124 16.35 3.73 -14.38
N LEU A 125 15.66 2.61 -14.59
CA LEU A 125 14.21 2.58 -14.76
C LEU A 125 13.48 3.08 -13.49
N ILE A 126 13.86 2.56 -12.32
CA ILE A 126 13.32 3.00 -11.03
C ILE A 126 13.56 4.49 -10.82
N GLY A 127 14.76 4.99 -11.14
CA GLY A 127 15.09 6.41 -11.06
C GLY A 127 14.14 7.29 -11.88
N LYS A 128 13.83 6.89 -13.13
CA LYS A 128 12.86 7.60 -13.97
C LYS A 128 11.44 7.54 -13.40
N LEU A 129 11.00 6.37 -12.98
CA LEU A 129 9.66 6.21 -12.41
C LEU A 129 9.48 7.00 -11.10
N LEU A 130 10.54 7.14 -10.29
CA LEU A 130 10.51 7.96 -9.07
C LEU A 130 10.40 9.46 -9.34
N GLN A 131 10.83 9.94 -10.52
CA GLN A 131 10.61 11.33 -10.90
C GLN A 131 9.11 11.62 -11.14
N GLU A 132 8.37 10.64 -11.69
CA GLU A 132 6.94 10.76 -11.95
C GLU A 132 6.09 10.42 -10.73
N PHE A 133 6.58 9.52 -9.87
CA PHE A 133 5.88 9.06 -8.68
C PHE A 133 6.83 8.93 -7.47
N PRO A 134 7.17 10.05 -6.82
CA PRO A 134 8.17 10.08 -5.74
C PRO A 134 7.73 9.34 -4.47
N TYR A 135 6.42 9.15 -4.28
CA TYR A 135 5.84 8.50 -3.10
C TYR A 135 6.00 6.98 -3.09
N TRP A 136 6.52 6.38 -4.16
CA TRP A 136 6.62 4.92 -4.28
C TRP A 136 7.39 4.30 -3.10
N LYS A 137 8.52 4.88 -2.66
CA LYS A 137 9.34 4.31 -1.57
C LYS A 137 8.56 4.17 -0.26
N ASP A 138 7.87 5.24 0.13
CA ASP A 138 7.06 5.25 1.35
C ASP A 138 5.87 4.28 1.26
N LEU A 139 5.16 4.31 0.13
CA LEU A 139 4.01 3.45 -0.11
C LEU A 139 4.43 1.97 -0.22
N HIS A 140 5.58 1.67 -0.80
CA HIS A 140 6.15 0.33 -0.84
C HIS A 140 6.45 -0.18 0.57
N GLY A 141 7.00 0.67 1.45
CA GLY A 141 7.16 0.36 2.87
C GLY A 141 5.84 0.00 3.57
N PHE A 142 4.72 0.62 3.16
CA PHE A 142 3.40 0.37 3.74
C PHE A 142 2.70 -0.86 3.18
N TRP A 143 2.85 -1.11 1.87
CA TRP A 143 1.99 -2.02 1.12
C TRP A 143 2.67 -3.30 0.67
N ARG A 144 4.01 -3.39 0.66
CA ARG A 144 4.71 -4.55 0.09
C ARG A 144 4.40 -5.90 0.78
N THR A 145 4.03 -5.87 2.05
CA THR A 145 3.68 -7.09 2.82
C THR A 145 2.20 -7.41 2.79
N LEU A 146 1.37 -6.57 2.15
CA LEU A 146 -0.07 -6.75 2.12
C LEU A 146 -0.47 -7.60 0.88
N PRO A 147 -1.14 -8.75 1.06
CA PRO A 147 -1.50 -9.65 -0.05
C PRO A 147 -2.31 -8.97 -1.17
N ASN A 148 -3.16 -7.99 -0.84
CA ASN A 148 -3.99 -7.28 -1.82
C ASN A 148 -3.23 -6.27 -2.69
N PHE A 149 -1.97 -6.00 -2.33
CA PHE A 149 -1.10 -5.08 -3.05
C PHE A 149 0.00 -5.84 -3.79
N ASN A 150 0.45 -6.97 -3.22
CA ASN A 150 1.39 -7.87 -3.86
C ASN A 150 0.77 -9.27 -3.95
N LEU A 151 0.16 -9.59 -5.10
CA LEU A 151 -0.49 -10.88 -5.34
C LEU A 151 0.51 -12.07 -5.37
N HIS A 152 1.81 -11.79 -5.39
CA HIS A 152 2.89 -12.75 -5.58
C HIS A 152 3.74 -13.01 -4.32
N THR A 153 3.38 -12.49 -3.13
CA THR A 153 4.17 -12.68 -1.90
C THR A 153 4.00 -14.03 -1.21
N VAL A 154 3.32 -15.00 -1.83
CA VAL A 154 3.61 -16.42 -1.55
C VAL A 154 4.83 -16.83 -2.39
N SER A 155 5.99 -16.30 -2.00
CA SER A 155 7.25 -16.97 -2.29
C SER A 155 7.53 -17.87 -1.08
N PRO A 156 7.69 -19.20 -1.25
CA PRO A 156 8.05 -20.10 -0.16
C PRO A 156 9.37 -19.65 0.47
N GLU A 157 9.54 -19.88 1.77
CA GLU A 157 10.79 -19.57 2.48
C GLU A 157 11.98 -20.18 1.72
N PRO A 158 13.13 -19.47 1.57
CA PRO A 158 14.31 -20.04 0.95
C PRO A 158 14.78 -21.22 1.83
N GLY A 159 14.49 -22.44 1.38
CA GLY A 159 14.70 -23.66 2.15
C GLY A 159 13.53 -24.66 2.11
N GLN A 160 12.36 -24.28 1.59
CA GLN A 160 11.33 -25.27 1.25
C GLN A 160 11.62 -25.82 -0.15
N ASP A 161 12.33 -26.95 -0.20
CA ASP A 161 12.52 -27.72 -1.41
C ASP A 161 11.19 -28.36 -1.83
N LEU A 162 10.34 -27.56 -2.48
CA LEU A 162 9.04 -27.99 -3.02
C LEU A 162 9.19 -29.01 -4.16
N GLN A 163 10.40 -29.22 -4.69
CA GLN A 163 10.67 -30.29 -5.64
C GLN A 163 10.92 -31.62 -4.93
N GLU A 164 11.64 -31.61 -3.80
CA GLU A 164 11.88 -32.81 -2.99
C GLU A 164 10.57 -33.35 -2.37
N GLU A 165 9.73 -32.47 -1.81
CA GLU A 165 8.45 -32.86 -1.19
C GLU A 165 7.41 -33.36 -2.23
N ALA A 166 7.44 -32.81 -3.44
CA ALA A 166 6.58 -33.28 -4.55
C ALA A 166 7.04 -34.62 -5.13
N MET A 167 8.35 -34.89 -5.14
CA MET A 167 8.90 -36.15 -5.60
C MET A 167 8.67 -37.28 -4.57
N ASP A 168 8.81 -36.98 -3.27
CA ASP A 168 8.50 -37.93 -2.20
C ASP A 168 7.02 -38.32 -2.17
N PHE A 169 6.12 -37.36 -2.39
CA PHE A 169 4.68 -37.64 -2.46
C PHE A 169 4.29 -38.52 -3.66
N LEU A 170 5.01 -38.41 -4.78
CA LEU A 170 4.82 -39.24 -5.96
C LEU A 170 5.46 -40.62 -5.83
N HIS A 171 6.58 -40.73 -5.11
CA HIS A 171 7.27 -42.00 -4.86
C HIS A 171 6.49 -42.89 -3.87
N ASN A 172 6.03 -42.32 -2.75
CA ASN A 172 5.24 -43.04 -1.73
C ASN A 172 3.88 -43.55 -2.25
N ARG A 173 3.36 -42.97 -3.35
CA ARG A 173 2.09 -43.38 -3.95
C ARG A 173 2.24 -44.54 -4.95
N ARG A 174 3.47 -44.91 -5.33
CA ARG A 174 3.76 -46.09 -6.16
C ARG A 174 4.04 -47.36 -5.36
N GLU A 175 4.44 -47.25 -4.10
CA GLU A 175 4.74 -48.42 -3.25
C GLU A 175 3.53 -48.97 -2.47
N ALA A 176 2.38 -48.29 -2.54
CA ALA A 176 1.14 -48.69 -1.86
C ALA A 176 0.09 -49.34 -2.79
N ARG A 177 0.53 -49.98 -3.89
CA ARG A 177 -0.34 -50.78 -4.78
C ARG A 177 0.18 -52.19 -4.97
#